data_AF-A0A968V2V9-F1
#
_entry.id   AF-A0A968V2V9-F1
#
_cell.length_a   1.000
_cell.length_b   1.000
_cell.length_c   1.000
_cell.angle_alpha   90.00
_cell.angle_beta   90.00
_cell.angle_gamma   90.00
#
_symmetry.space_group_name_H-M   'P 1'
#
loop_
_entity.id
_entity.type
_entity.pdbx_description
1 polymer ?
#
loop_
_entity_poly.entity_id
_entity_poly.type
_entity_poly.pdbx_seq_one_letter_code
_entity_poly.pdbx_strand_id
1 'polypeptide(L)'
;MEQLAPRTIEIANESIDRVRDRGKMDFIHDFAIPLPVIVIAEILGIPVERRADFKHWSDGIMESDRAAYQGMGDYFRELIKQRMGKPGHDLVSDLIAVHEGS
;
A
#
# COMPACT_ATOMS: atom_id res chain seq x y z
N MET A 1 2.64 -8.59 -12.99
CA MET A 1 1.67 -9.26 -12.08
C MET A 1 2.18 -10.60 -11.55
N GLU A 2 2.93 -11.42 -12.31
CA GLU A 2 3.41 -12.75 -11.85
C GLU A 2 4.29 -12.74 -10.58
N GLN A 3 4.87 -11.61 -10.19
CA GLN A 3 5.72 -11.48 -9.00
C GLN A 3 4.95 -11.14 -7.71
N LEU A 4 3.63 -10.89 -7.78
CA LEU A 4 2.84 -10.49 -6.61
C LEU A 4 2.52 -11.65 -5.68
N ALA A 5 2.37 -12.86 -6.21
CA ALA A 5 2.05 -14.04 -5.39
C ALA A 5 3.18 -14.38 -4.40
N PRO A 6 4.46 -14.47 -4.82
CA PRO A 6 5.58 -14.66 -3.88
C PRO A 6 5.64 -13.57 -2.80
N ARG A 7 5.51 -12.30 -3.19
CA ARG A 7 5.60 -11.19 -2.22
C ARG A 7 4.42 -11.17 -1.26
N THR A 8 3.22 -11.49 -1.71
CA THR A 8 2.03 -11.61 -0.84
C THR A 8 2.24 -12.69 0.22
N ILE A 9 2.87 -13.82 -0.13
CA ILE A 9 3.22 -14.88 0.83
C ILE A 9 4.22 -14.36 1.87
N GLU A 10 5.23 -13.59 1.45
CA GLU A 10 6.18 -12.98 2.38
C GLU A 10 5.49 -12.02 3.36
N ILE A 11 4.62 -11.12 2.86
CA ILE A 11 3.86 -10.20 3.72
C ILE A 11 2.96 -10.96 4.69
N ALA A 12 2.34 -12.05 4.25
CA ALA A 12 1.54 -12.91 5.12
C ALA A 12 2.40 -13.53 6.23
N ASN A 13 3.57 -14.08 5.89
CA ASN A 13 4.51 -14.63 6.87
C ASN A 13 4.99 -13.56 7.86
N GLU A 14 5.36 -12.37 7.38
CA GLU A 14 5.74 -11.23 8.23
C GLU A 14 4.60 -10.83 9.20
N SER A 15 3.35 -10.90 8.74
CA SER A 15 2.18 -10.58 9.56
C SER A 15 1.97 -11.61 10.67
N ILE A 16 2.19 -12.89 10.37
CA ILE A 16 2.13 -13.98 11.37
C ILE A 16 3.29 -13.86 12.37
N ASP A 17 4.51 -13.58 11.89
CA ASP A 17 5.69 -13.47 12.74
C ASP A 17 5.57 -12.36 13.79
N ARG A 18 4.90 -11.24 13.47
CA ARG A 18 4.69 -10.11 14.41
C ARG A 18 3.91 -10.47 15.67
N VAL A 19 3.06 -11.48 15.62
CA VAL A 19 2.25 -11.90 16.78
C VAL A 19 2.68 -13.26 17.33
N ARG A 20 3.64 -13.92 16.70
CA ARG A 20 4.09 -15.27 17.04
C ARG A 20 4.43 -15.41 18.51
N ASP A 21 5.20 -14.47 19.06
CA ASP A 21 5.67 -14.49 20.45
C ASP A 21 4.54 -14.28 21.47
N ARG A 22 3.38 -13.77 21.04
CA ARG A 22 2.20 -13.61 21.90
C ARG A 22 1.46 -14.93 22.13
N GLY A 23 1.70 -15.95 21.29
CA GLY A 23 1.00 -17.25 21.33
C GLY A 23 -0.50 -17.18 21.01
N LYS A 24 -1.01 -16.00 20.61
CA LYS A 24 -2.41 -15.73 20.25
C LYS A 24 -2.49 -14.55 19.28
N MET A 25 -3.53 -14.53 18.45
CA MET A 25 -3.77 -13.52 17.41
C MET A 25 -5.27 -13.23 17.32
N ASP A 26 -5.64 -11.96 17.10
CA ASP A 26 -6.93 -11.61 16.52
C ASP A 26 -6.81 -11.67 15.00
N PHE A 27 -7.35 -12.71 14.37
CA PHE A 27 -7.15 -12.93 12.93
C PHE A 27 -7.63 -11.74 12.08
N ILE A 28 -8.70 -11.05 12.49
CA ILE A 28 -9.24 -9.94 11.71
C ILE A 28 -8.33 -8.73 11.83
N HIS A 29 -8.00 -8.33 13.05
CA HIS A 29 -7.24 -7.10 13.31
C HIS A 29 -5.74 -7.25 13.04
N ASP A 30 -5.16 -8.41 13.32
CA ASP A 30 -3.72 -8.64 13.21
C ASP A 30 -3.30 -9.16 11.81
N PHE A 31 -4.21 -9.73 11.02
CA PHE A 31 -3.86 -10.35 9.73
C PHE A 31 -4.77 -9.96 8.55
N ALA A 32 -6.08 -10.21 8.64
CA ALA A 32 -6.98 -10.07 7.49
C ALA A 32 -7.15 -8.62 7.01
N ILE A 33 -7.19 -7.65 7.93
CA ILE A 33 -7.24 -6.22 7.59
C ILE A 33 -5.86 -5.69 7.13
N PRO A 34 -4.73 -5.95 7.83
CA PRO A 34 -3.45 -5.39 7.41
C PRO A 34 -2.91 -5.95 6.10
N LEU A 35 -3.09 -7.25 5.81
CA LEU A 35 -2.46 -7.90 4.67
C LEU A 35 -2.82 -7.25 3.31
N PRO A 36 -4.10 -7.06 2.94
CA PRO A 36 -4.45 -6.43 1.67
C PRO A 36 -3.94 -4.99 1.56
N VAL A 37 -4.00 -4.22 2.66
CA VAL A 37 -3.53 -2.83 2.67
C VAL A 37 -2.03 -2.76 2.39
N ILE A 38 -1.24 -3.65 3.00
CA ILE A 38 0.21 -3.71 2.78
C ILE A 38 0.53 -4.13 1.34
N VAL A 39 -0.17 -5.13 0.80
CA VAL A 39 0.02 -5.61 -0.57
C VAL A 39 -0.25 -4.49 -1.59
N ILE A 40 -1.37 -3.78 -1.44
CA ILE A 40 -1.74 -2.65 -2.31
C ILE A 40 -0.72 -1.52 -2.19
N ALA A 41 -0.29 -1.19 -0.96
CA ALA A 41 0.72 -0.16 -0.74
C ALA A 41 2.04 -0.49 -1.46
N GLU A 42 2.48 -1.75 -1.43
CA GLU A 42 3.68 -2.18 -2.16
C GLU A 42 3.52 -2.13 -3.68
N ILE A 43 2.38 -2.58 -4.21
CA ILE A 43 2.06 -2.47 -5.65
C ILE A 43 2.16 -1.02 -6.12
N LEU A 44 1.66 -0.09 -5.30
CA LEU A 44 1.66 1.33 -5.60
C LEU A 44 3.00 2.04 -5.31
N GLY A 45 4.01 1.32 -4.83
CA GLY A 45 5.32 1.90 -4.52
C GLY A 45 5.33 2.80 -3.29
N ILE A 46 4.39 2.61 -2.37
CA ILE A 46 4.28 3.37 -1.12
C ILE A 46 5.32 2.85 -0.11
N PRO A 47 6.21 3.72 0.39
CA PRO A 47 7.26 3.32 1.32
C PRO A 47 6.68 2.96 2.69
N VAL A 48 7.38 2.10 3.45
CA VAL A 48 6.91 1.50 4.71
C VAL A 48 6.45 2.56 5.71
N GLU A 49 7.17 3.67 5.78
CA GLU A 49 6.93 4.78 6.71
C GLU A 49 5.60 5.50 6.43
N ARG A 50 5.06 5.36 5.22
CA ARG A 50 3.79 5.98 4.78
C ARG A 50 2.62 5.01 4.75
N ARG A 51 2.84 3.72 5.04
CA ARG A 51 1.76 2.70 5.03
C ARG A 51 0.69 2.96 6.10
N ALA A 52 1.07 3.53 7.25
CA ALA A 52 0.11 3.90 8.30
C ALA A 52 -0.82 5.03 7.83
N ASP A 53 -0.26 6.07 7.20
CA ASP A 53 -1.04 7.15 6.60
C ASP A 53 -1.98 6.61 5.51
N PHE A 54 -1.44 5.76 4.62
CA PHE A 54 -2.23 5.12 3.56
C PHE A 54 -3.40 4.32 4.11
N LYS A 55 -3.17 3.53 5.17
CA LYS A 55 -4.26 2.81 5.86
C LYS A 55 -5.28 3.79 6.42
N HIS A 56 -4.84 4.82 7.13
CA HIS A 56 -5.73 5.80 7.74
C HIS A 56 -6.63 6.48 6.71
N TRP A 57 -6.08 6.90 5.57
CA TRP A 57 -6.89 7.46 4.50
C TRP A 57 -7.79 6.42 3.82
N SER A 58 -7.33 5.18 3.65
CA SER A 58 -8.17 4.11 3.10
C SER A 58 -9.38 3.83 3.98
N ASP A 59 -9.19 3.76 5.30
CA ASP A 59 -10.28 3.57 6.27
C ASP A 59 -11.26 4.75 6.19
N GLY A 60 -10.75 5.99 6.19
CA GLY A 60 -11.60 7.19 6.11
C GLY A 60 -12.37 7.30 4.78
N ILE A 61 -11.79 6.84 3.67
CA ILE A 61 -12.49 6.78 2.37
C ILE A 61 -13.70 5.84 2.43
N MET A 62 -13.59 4.69 3.12
CA MET A 62 -14.72 3.78 3.33
C MET A 62 -15.86 4.44 4.13
N GLU A 63 -15.50 5.37 5.02
CA GLU A 63 -16.43 6.17 5.82
C GLU A 63 -16.88 7.46 5.10
N SER A 64 -16.48 7.66 3.85
CA SER A 64 -16.74 8.88 3.07
C SER A 64 -16.17 10.17 3.69
N ASP A 65 -15.08 10.07 4.46
CA ASP A 65 -14.39 11.22 5.04
C ASP A 65 -13.67 12.05 3.97
N ARG A 66 -14.10 13.31 3.84
CA ARG A 66 -13.51 14.29 2.91
C ARG A 66 -12.03 14.55 3.17
N ALA A 67 -11.59 14.57 4.43
CA ALA A 67 -10.19 14.80 4.77
C ALA A 67 -9.31 13.63 4.30
N ALA A 68 -9.82 12.40 4.39
CA ALA A 68 -9.15 11.21 3.87
C ALA A 68 -8.96 11.24 2.35
N TYR A 69 -10.01 11.63 1.60
CA TYR A 69 -9.89 11.84 0.15
C TYR A 69 -8.83 12.88 -0.21
N GLN A 70 -8.79 13.99 0.53
CA GLN A 70 -7.81 15.05 0.31
C GLN A 70 -6.39 14.57 0.60
N GLY A 71 -6.16 13.94 1.76
CA GLY A 71 -4.85 13.42 2.14
C GLY A 71 -4.32 12.38 1.17
N MET A 72 -5.16 11.41 0.77
CA MET A 72 -4.80 10.40 -0.23
C MET A 72 -4.46 11.04 -1.58
N GLY A 73 -5.28 11.99 -2.05
CA GLY A 73 -5.05 12.67 -3.32
C GLY A 73 -3.80 13.55 -3.33
N ASP A 74 -3.53 14.25 -2.23
CA ASP A 74 -2.32 15.06 -2.06
C ASP A 74 -1.07 14.17 -2.07
N TYR A 75 -1.12 13.04 -1.37
CA TYR A 75 -0.04 12.06 -1.37
C TYR A 75 0.25 11.48 -2.76
N PHE A 76 -0.78 11.02 -3.49
CA PHE A 76 -0.56 10.48 -4.83
C PHE A 76 -0.03 11.53 -5.81
N ARG A 77 -0.47 12.79 -5.71
CA ARG A 77 0.09 13.88 -6.52
C ARG A 77 1.59 14.07 -6.27
N GLU A 78 2.01 13.97 -5.02
CA GLU A 78 3.44 14.03 -4.67
C GLU A 78 4.20 12.79 -5.15
N LEU A 79 3.65 11.60 -4.95
CA LEU A 79 4.26 10.35 -5.41
C LEU A 79 4.46 10.33 -6.94
N ILE A 80 3.45 10.77 -7.69
CA ILE A 80 3.54 10.89 -9.16
C ILE A 80 4.67 11.84 -9.56
N LYS A 81 4.75 13.04 -8.96
CA LYS A 81 5.82 14.00 -9.24
C LYS A 81 7.21 13.41 -8.99
N GLN A 82 7.37 12.66 -7.90
CA GLN A 82 8.63 11.97 -7.59
C GLN A 82 8.97 10.92 -8.65
N ARG A 83 7.99 10.11 -9.08
CA ARG A 83 8.20 9.06 -10.09
C ARG A 83 8.44 9.59 -11.50
N MET A 84 7.89 10.74 -11.86
CA MET A 84 8.22 11.42 -13.12
C MET A 84 9.72 11.79 -13.22
N GLY A 85 10.34 12.17 -12.10
CA GLY A 85 11.78 12.47 -12.06
C GLY A 85 12.68 11.24 -11.83
N LYS A 86 12.16 10.23 -11.14
CA LYS A 86 12.88 9.00 -10.81
C LYS A 86 11.92 7.80 -10.81
N PRO A 87 11.72 7.16 -11.96
CA PRO A 87 10.84 5.99 -12.07
C PRO A 87 11.28 4.85 -11.13
N GLY A 88 10.30 4.13 -10.58
CA GLY A 88 10.50 2.96 -9.73
C GLY A 88 10.01 1.68 -10.42
N HIS A 89 10.03 0.58 -9.66
CA HIS A 89 9.43 -0.71 -10.06
C HIS A 89 8.06 -0.86 -9.38
N ASP A 90 7.13 0.04 -9.71
CA ASP A 90 5.79 0.11 -9.11
C ASP A 90 4.72 0.50 -10.14
N LEU A 91 3.46 0.20 -9.83
CA LEU A 91 2.33 0.44 -10.74
C LEU A 91 2.18 1.92 -11.11
N VAL A 92 2.55 2.84 -10.22
CA VAL A 92 2.51 4.28 -10.50
C VAL A 92 3.48 4.63 -11.63
N SER A 93 4.70 4.10 -11.58
CA SER A 93 5.71 4.28 -12.62
C SER A 93 5.28 3.64 -13.95
N ASP A 94 4.70 2.43 -13.89
CA ASP A 94 4.17 1.73 -15.07
C ASP A 94 3.07 2.55 -15.76
N LEU A 95 2.14 3.14 -14.99
CA LEU A 95 1.05 3.96 -15.53
C LEU A 95 1.54 5.27 -16.14
N ILE A 96 2.57 5.90 -15.55
CA ILE A 96 3.20 7.10 -16.11
C ILE A 96 3.82 6.78 -17.48
N ALA A 97 4.56 5.68 -17.59
CA ALA A 97 5.22 5.29 -18.82
C ALA A 97 4.23 5.02 -19.98
N VAL A 98 3.06 4.45 -19.69
CA VAL A 98 1.99 4.24 -20.69
C VAL A 98 1.41 5.57 -21.19
N HIS A 99 1.26 6.57 -20.31
CA HIS A 99 0.72 7.88 -20.68
C HIS A 99 1.67 8.67 -21.60
N GLU A 100 2.99 8.60 -21.37
CA GLU A 100 3.99 9.28 -22.21
C GLU A 100 4.21 8.63 -23.58
N GLY A 101 3.80 7.37 -23.74
CA GLY A 101 3.91 6.61 -24.99
C GLY A 101 2.72 6.74 -25.95
N SER A 102 1.70 7.56 -25.63
CA SER A 102 0.52 7.83 -26.45
C SER A 102 0.55 9.23 -27.05
#